data_AF-A0A1I2GU69-F1
#
_entry.id   AF-A0A1I2GU69-F1
#
_cell.length_a   1.000
_cell.length_b   1.000
_cell.length_c   1.000
_cell.angle_alpha   90.00
_cell.angle_beta   90.00
_cell.angle_gamma   90.00
#
_symmetry.space_group_name_H-M   'P 1'
#
loop_
_entity.id
_entity.type
_entity.pdbx_description
1 polymer ?
#
loop_
_entity_poly.entity_id
_entity_poly.type
_entity_poly.pdbx_seq_one_letter_code
_entity_poly.pdbx_strand_id
1 'polypeptide(L)'
;MSSPNLLTFTDQNFASEVLQSPIPVLVDYSAVWCELNKALLPIVERIADDFAGRVRVGVLDIDDSPGTPKQYGVRSVPTCMVFRDGQKVGAIAGLTDREQLLELLGLE
;
A
#
# COMPACT_ATOMS: atom_id res chain seq x y z
N MET A 1 5.93 -12.84 -11.79
CA MET A 1 4.51 -13.18 -11.69
C MET A 1 4.01 -12.45 -10.48
N SER A 2 2.99 -11.61 -10.61
CA SER A 2 2.46 -10.85 -9.48
C SER A 2 1.93 -11.83 -8.42
N SER A 3 2.28 -11.57 -7.15
CA SER A 3 1.81 -12.40 -6.02
C SER A 3 0.28 -12.47 -6.00
N PRO A 4 -0.32 -13.64 -5.73
CA PRO A 4 -1.78 -13.76 -5.58
C PRO A 4 -2.32 -13.01 -4.34
N ASN A 5 -1.44 -12.64 -3.41
CA ASN A 5 -1.80 -11.92 -2.18
C ASN A 5 -1.62 -10.40 -2.32
N LEU A 6 -0.98 -9.92 -3.39
CA LEU A 6 -0.89 -8.49 -3.67
C LEU A 6 -2.14 -8.02 -4.40
N LEU A 7 -2.90 -7.13 -3.77
CA LEU A 7 -4.17 -6.64 -4.31
C LEU A 7 -3.98 -5.38 -5.15
N THR A 8 -4.96 -5.13 -6.02
CA THR A 8 -5.12 -3.84 -6.72
C THR A 8 -6.21 -3.04 -6.03
N PHE A 9 -5.83 -1.90 -5.47
CA PHE A 9 -6.75 -0.93 -4.92
C PHE A 9 -7.08 0.14 -5.96
N THR A 10 -8.32 0.59 -5.93
CA THR A 10 -8.86 1.62 -6.82
C THR A 10 -9.76 2.55 -6.02
N ASP A 11 -10.08 3.72 -6.58
CA ASP A 11 -11.05 4.63 -5.98
C ASP A 11 -12.40 3.97 -5.67
N GLN A 12 -12.80 2.95 -6.44
CA GLN A 12 -14.09 2.27 -6.29
C GLN A 12 -14.10 1.25 -5.15
N ASN A 13 -12.97 0.57 -4.91
CA ASN A 13 -12.88 -0.50 -3.91
C ASN A 13 -12.19 -0.07 -2.61
N PHE A 14 -11.61 1.14 -2.56
CA PHE A 14 -10.81 1.59 -1.41
C PHE A 14 -11.61 1.54 -0.10
N ALA A 15 -12.87 1.94 -0.14
CA ALA A 15 -13.73 1.92 1.05
C ALA A 15 -13.92 0.50 1.60
N SER A 16 -14.23 -0.47 0.75
CA SER A 16 -14.48 -1.86 1.18
C SER A 16 -13.20 -2.63 1.50
N GLU A 17 -12.16 -2.44 0.69
CA GLU A 17 -10.92 -3.24 0.77
C GLU A 17 -9.92 -2.67 1.78
N VAL A 18 -9.90 -1.35 1.98
CA VAL A 18 -8.94 -0.67 2.87
C VAL A 18 -9.63 -0.19 4.14
N LEU A 19 -10.69 0.60 4.01
CA LEU A 19 -11.28 1.28 5.17
C LEU A 19 -12.15 0.36 6.04
N GLN A 20 -12.79 -0.64 5.44
CA GLN A 20 -13.62 -1.63 6.13
C GLN A 20 -12.86 -2.92 6.45
N SER A 21 -11.54 -2.97 6.19
CA SER A 21 -10.75 -4.16 6.44
C SER A 21 -10.69 -4.46 7.95
N PRO A 22 -10.94 -5.72 8.37
CA PRO A 22 -10.81 -6.14 9.77
C PRO A 22 -9.36 -6.33 10.21
N ILE A 23 -8.41 -6.25 9.27
CA ILE A 23 -6.97 -6.38 9.50
C ILE A 23 -6.23 -5.14 8.97
N PRO A 24 -5.01 -4.84 9.46
CA PRO A 24 -4.22 -3.72 8.95
C PRO A 24 -3.99 -3.82 7.44
N VAL A 25 -3.98 -2.68 6.76
CA VAL A 25 -3.81 -2.61 5.31
C VAL A 25 -2.63 -1.72 4.96
N LEU A 26 -1.68 -2.25 4.17
CA LEU A 26 -0.61 -1.50 3.54
C LEU A 26 -1.02 -1.15 2.11
N VAL A 27 -1.00 0.14 1.80
CA VAL A 27 -1.27 0.68 0.46
C VAL A 27 0.02 1.27 -0.11
N ASP A 28 0.49 0.74 -1.24
CA ASP A 28 1.55 1.34 -2.04
C ASP A 28 0.94 2.22 -3.14
N TYR A 29 1.08 3.53 -2.98
CA TYR A 29 0.69 4.51 -4.00
C TYR A 29 1.81 4.60 -5.05
N SER A 30 1.50 4.08 -6.24
CA SER A 30 2.46 3.88 -7.32
C SER A 30 2.01 4.57 -8.61
N ALA A 31 2.89 4.52 -9.62
CA ALA A 31 2.62 4.95 -10.98
C ALA A 31 3.54 4.18 -11.93
N VAL A 32 3.05 3.88 -13.13
CA VAL A 32 3.80 3.13 -14.17
C VAL A 32 5.11 3.83 -14.58
N TRP A 33 5.12 5.16 -14.61
CA TRP A 33 6.27 5.97 -15.04
C TRP A 33 7.34 6.16 -13.95
N CYS A 34 7.10 5.69 -12.72
CA CYS A 34 8.05 5.85 -11.63
C CYS A 34 8.98 4.64 -11.53
N GLU A 35 10.25 4.84 -11.94
CA GLU A 35 11.28 3.81 -11.91
C GLU A 35 11.59 3.29 -10.49
N LEU A 36 11.44 4.14 -9.46
CA LEU A 36 11.66 3.73 -8.07
C LEU A 36 10.64 2.68 -7.59
N ASN A 37 9.44 2.65 -8.18
CA ASN A 37 8.44 1.62 -7.84
C ASN A 37 8.90 0.22 -8.22
N LYS A 38 9.78 0.06 -9.22
CA LYS A 38 10.31 -1.25 -9.61
C LYS A 38 11.14 -1.89 -8.49
N ALA A 39 11.75 -1.09 -7.63
CA ALA A 39 12.49 -1.58 -6.47
C ALA A 39 11.56 -1.88 -5.28
N LEU A 40 10.46 -1.14 -5.15
CA LEU A 40 9.50 -1.29 -4.05
C LEU A 40 8.51 -2.43 -4.27
N LEU A 41 8.08 -2.68 -5.51
CA LEU A 41 7.10 -3.72 -5.84
C LEU A 41 7.49 -5.11 -5.31
N PRO A 42 8.72 -5.62 -5.48
CA PRO A 42 9.11 -6.92 -4.92
C PRO A 42 9.08 -6.96 -3.39
N ILE A 43 9.26 -5.82 -2.72
CA ILE A 43 9.22 -5.73 -1.26
C ILE A 43 7.78 -5.87 -0.78
N VAL A 44 6.84 -5.12 -1.38
CA VAL A 44 5.42 -5.19 -1.01
C VAL A 44 4.80 -6.53 -1.39
N GLU A 45 5.18 -7.12 -2.53
CA GLU A 45 4.77 -8.49 -2.91
C GLU A 45 5.18 -9.49 -1.84
N ARG A 46 6.43 -9.42 -1.37
CA ARG A 46 6.93 -10.34 -0.35
C ARG A 46 6.24 -10.15 1.00
N ILE A 47 5.94 -8.91 1.41
CA ILE A 47 5.16 -8.65 2.63
C ILE A 47 3.75 -9.23 2.49
N ALA A 48 3.13 -9.08 1.32
CA ALA A 48 1.80 -9.64 1.04
C ALA A 48 1.78 -11.17 1.23
N ASP A 49 2.82 -11.85 0.76
CA ASP A 49 2.96 -13.30 0.89
C ASP A 49 3.32 -13.74 2.32
N ASP A 50 4.34 -13.12 2.93
CA ASP A 50 4.85 -13.50 4.26
C ASP A 50 3.80 -13.31 5.37
N PHE A 51 2.89 -12.35 5.20
CA PHE A 51 1.90 -11.98 6.21
C PHE A 51 0.45 -12.11 5.72
N ALA A 52 0.21 -12.95 4.72
CA ALA A 52 -1.11 -13.25 4.22
C ALA A 52 -2.09 -13.62 5.36
N GLY A 53 -3.23 -12.93 5.40
CA GLY A 53 -4.24 -13.09 6.46
C GLY A 53 -3.97 -12.34 7.76
N ARG A 54 -2.75 -11.84 7.99
CA ARG A 54 -2.43 -10.93 9.11
C ARG A 54 -2.50 -9.47 8.71
N VAL A 55 -2.10 -9.17 7.48
CA VAL A 55 -2.25 -7.86 6.85
C VAL A 55 -2.75 -8.01 5.43
N ARG A 56 -3.43 -6.98 4.94
CA ARG A 56 -3.80 -6.85 3.53
C ARG A 56 -2.78 -5.91 2.87
N VAL A 57 -2.26 -6.28 1.71
CA VAL A 57 -1.27 -5.46 1.00
C VAL A 57 -1.77 -5.25 -0.42
N GLY A 58 -1.65 -4.04 -0.92
CA GLY A 58 -2.01 -3.76 -2.29
C GLY A 58 -1.45 -2.46 -2.82
N VAL A 59 -1.53 -2.34 -4.13
CA VAL A 59 -1.02 -1.21 -4.90
C VAL A 59 -2.20 -0.40 -5.41
N LEU A 60 -2.08 0.92 -5.34
CA LEU A 60 -3.00 1.87 -5.97
C LEU A 60 -2.20 2.69 -6.98
N ASP A 61 -2.55 2.58 -8.26
CA ASP A 61 -1.99 3.45 -9.30
C ASP A 61 -2.67 4.83 -9.23
N ILE A 62 -1.86 5.88 -9.11
CA ILE A 62 -2.38 7.24 -8.92
C ILE A 62 -2.98 7.87 -10.18
N ASP A 63 -2.61 7.39 -11.37
CA ASP A 63 -3.14 7.87 -12.64
C ASP A 63 -4.52 7.23 -12.89
N ASP A 64 -4.67 5.94 -12.57
CA ASP A 64 -5.93 5.21 -12.72
C ASP A 64 -6.95 5.52 -11.60
N SER A 65 -6.46 5.91 -10.42
CA SER A 65 -7.30 6.22 -9.25
C SER A 65 -6.88 7.54 -8.59
N PRO A 66 -7.16 8.70 -9.22
CA PRO A 66 -6.67 10.00 -8.77
C PRO A 66 -7.41 10.55 -7.54
N GLY A 67 -8.58 10.03 -7.19
CA GLY A 67 -9.40 10.49 -6.07
C GLY A 67 -8.78 10.20 -4.71
N THR A 68 -8.37 8.95 -4.49
CA THR A 68 -7.82 8.47 -3.23
C THR A 68 -6.47 9.14 -2.88
N PRO A 69 -5.47 9.21 -3.79
CA PRO A 69 -4.21 9.91 -3.55
C PRO A 69 -4.44 11.38 -3.16
N LYS A 70 -5.36 12.06 -3.85
CA LYS A 70 -5.73 13.45 -3.55
C LYS A 70 -6.34 13.58 -2.15
N GLN A 71 -7.24 12.68 -1.77
CA GLN A 71 -7.86 12.67 -0.45
C GLN A 71 -6.85 12.48 0.68
N TYR A 72 -5.87 11.60 0.50
CA TYR A 72 -4.85 11.30 1.52
C TYR A 72 -3.58 12.16 1.43
N GLY A 73 -3.55 13.10 0.48
CA GLY A 73 -2.47 14.07 0.34
C GLY A 73 -1.17 13.49 -0.22
N VAL A 74 -1.26 12.48 -1.10
CA VAL A 74 -0.11 11.95 -1.84
C VAL A 74 0.39 13.00 -2.82
N ARG A 75 1.66 13.40 -2.67
CA ARG A 75 2.30 14.46 -3.49
C ARG A 75 3.42 13.93 -4.39
N SER A 76 3.88 12.71 -4.12
CA SER A 76 4.97 12.06 -4.83
C SER A 76 4.79 10.55 -4.72
N VAL A 77 5.27 9.82 -5.71
CA VAL A 77 5.33 8.35 -5.69
C VAL A 77 6.78 7.88 -5.75
N PRO A 78 7.13 6.74 -5.12
CA PRO A 78 6.27 5.92 -4.26
C PRO A 78 5.86 6.64 -2.97
N THR A 79 4.69 6.27 -2.44
CA THR A 79 4.31 6.57 -1.06
C THR A 79 3.61 5.35 -0.51
N CYS A 80 4.02 4.86 0.65
CA CYS A 80 3.33 3.79 1.36
C CYS A 80 2.51 4.38 2.51
N MET A 81 1.29 3.89 2.72
CA MET A 81 0.47 4.23 3.89
C MET A 81 -0.12 3.00 4.54
N VAL A 82 -0.27 3.04 5.86
CA VAL A 82 -0.92 1.98 6.63
C VAL A 82 -2.25 2.47 7.18
N PHE A 83 -3.25 1.62 7.07
CA PHE A 83 -4.59 1.82 7.60
C PHE A 83 -4.93 0.74 8.63
N ARG A 84 -5.61 1.13 9.71
CA ARG A 84 -6.21 0.23 10.71
C ARG A 84 -7.54 0.80 11.15
N ASP A 85 -8.56 -0.05 11.27
CA ASP A 85 -9.90 0.35 11.70
C ASP A 85 -10.46 1.55 10.91
N GLY A 86 -10.16 1.58 9.60
CA GLY A 86 -10.57 2.66 8.70
C GLY A 86 -9.78 3.97 8.84
N GLN A 87 -8.75 4.02 9.66
CA GLN A 87 -7.94 5.21 9.91
C GLN A 87 -6.52 5.06 9.40
N LYS A 88 -5.97 6.13 8.82
CA LYS A 88 -4.55 6.21 8.45
C LYS A 88 -3.72 6.30 9.73
N VAL A 89 -2.88 5.29 10.00
CA VAL A 89 -2.01 5.25 11.18
C VAL A 89 -0.59 5.74 10.90
N GLY A 90 -0.16 5.73 9.64
CA GLY A 90 1.16 6.23 9.27
C GLY A 90 1.41 6.19 7.76
N ALA A 91 2.47 6.89 7.33
CA ALA A 91 2.86 6.98 5.93
C ALA A 91 4.37 7.20 5.80
N ILE A 92 4.95 6.64 4.74
CA ILE A 92 6.34 6.87 4.31
C ILE A 92 6.31 7.34 2.87
N ALA A 93 6.87 8.52 2.60
CA ALA A 93 6.98 9.05 1.25
C ALA A 93 8.38 8.78 0.70
N GLY A 94 8.46 8.34 -0.55
CA GLY A 94 9.70 7.97 -1.22
C GLY A 94 10.06 6.49 -1.08
N LEU A 95 11.25 6.13 -1.55
CA LEU A 95 11.76 4.77 -1.50
C LEU A 95 11.98 4.36 -0.03
N THR A 96 11.54 3.16 0.31
CA THR A 96 11.59 2.58 1.65
C THR A 96 12.01 1.11 1.55
N ASP A 97 12.34 0.49 2.67
CA ASP A 97 12.67 -0.93 2.75
C ASP A 97 11.62 -1.76 3.52
N ARG A 98 11.86 -3.07 3.60
CA ARG A 98 10.96 -4.01 4.27
C ARG A 98 10.87 -3.74 5.77
N GLU A 99 11.97 -3.39 6.42
CA GLU A 99 12.03 -3.22 7.88
C GLU A 99 11.15 -2.04 8.30
N GLN A 100 11.29 -0.91 7.62
CA GLN A 100 10.47 0.29 7.86
C GLN A 100 8.98 0.04 7.63
N LEU A 101 8.62 -0.76 6.62
CA LEU A 101 7.23 -1.13 6.35
C LEU A 101 6.66 -2.05 7.45
N LEU A 102 7.45 -2.98 7.97
CA LEU A 102 7.04 -3.84 9.07
C LEU A 102 6.89 -3.08 10.38
N GLU A 103 7.79 -2.14 10.67
CA GLU A 103 7.67 -1.23 11.82
C GLU A 103 6.36 -0.42 11.73
N LEU A 104 6.06 0.15 10.56
CA LEU A 104 4.81 0.88 10.31
C LEU A 104 3.57 -0.02 10.48
N LEU A 105 3.70 -1.31 10.14
CA LEU A 105 2.69 -2.35 10.34
C LEU A 105 2.72 -2.96 11.75
N GLY A 106 3.61 -2.53 12.66
CA GLY A 106 3.76 -3.09 14.01
C GLY A 106 3.97 -4.62 14.00
N LEU A 107 4.76 -5.12 13.05
CA LEU A 107 5.05 -6.55 12.82
C LEU A 107 6.54 -6.86 13.05
N GLU A 108 7.06 -6.50 14.22
CA GLU A 108 8.41 -6.88 14.66
C GLU A 108 8.53 -8.37 14.95
#